data_AF-A0A844M4S1-F1
#
_entry.id   AF-A0A844M4S1-F1
#
_cell.length_a   1.000
_cell.length_b   1.000
_cell.length_c   1.000
_cell.angle_alpha   90.00
_cell.angle_beta   90.00
_cell.angle_gamma   90.00
#
_symmetry.space_group_name_H-M   'P 1'
#
loop_
_entity.id
_entity.type
_entity.pdbx_description
1 polymer ?
#
loop_
_entity_poly.entity_id
_entity_poly.type
_entity_poly.pdbx_seq_one_letter_code
_entity_poly.pdbx_strand_id
1 'polypeptide(L)'
;MGRAGNDTLTGGAGADSFVFLSSNDGIDTITDFDVLEDKIVVSASGFAGLIPPTLGQDVLLTPEQFSLGSSATTRNSSFLYNPADGILAYDADGIGSQAPVSIAQLSSNLDFTYQNIQVVA
;
A
#
# COMPACT_ATOMS: atom_id res chain seq x y z
N MET A 1 -10.80 4.34 7.93
CA MET A 1 -10.87 5.10 6.65
C MET A 1 -10.16 6.41 6.87
N GLY A 2 -8.96 6.58 6.31
CA GLY A 2 -8.40 7.92 6.13
C GLY A 2 -9.27 8.67 5.12
N ARG A 3 -9.52 9.94 5.36
CA ARG A 3 -10.10 10.83 4.35
C ARG A 3 -8.92 11.55 3.69
N ALA A 4 -9.19 12.47 2.77
CA ALA A 4 -8.12 13.36 2.30
C ALA A 4 -7.50 14.12 3.49
N GLY A 5 -6.17 14.18 3.52
CA GLY A 5 -5.35 14.70 4.61
C GLY A 5 -4.35 13.66 5.12
N ASN A 6 -3.49 14.09 6.04
CA ASN A 6 -2.63 13.16 6.79
C ASN A 6 -3.38 12.77 8.08
N ASP A 7 -3.91 11.56 8.13
CA ASP A 7 -4.65 11.05 9.28
C ASP A 7 -3.77 10.18 10.20
N THR A 8 -4.19 10.01 11.45
CA THR A 8 -3.65 8.97 12.35
C THR A 8 -4.71 7.89 12.52
N LEU A 9 -4.39 6.67 12.10
CA LEU A 9 -5.30 5.54 12.04
C LEU A 9 -4.83 4.44 13.00
N THR A 10 -5.77 3.91 13.77
CA THR A 10 -5.56 2.80 14.72
C THR A 10 -6.67 1.78 14.49
N GLY A 11 -6.32 0.54 14.21
CA GLY A 11 -7.28 -0.55 13.96
C GLY A 11 -7.81 -1.16 15.26
N GLY A 12 -6.90 -1.44 16.18
CA GLY A 12 -7.18 -2.13 17.42
C GLY A 12 -6.82 -3.61 17.32
N ALA A 13 -7.75 -4.47 17.75
CA ALA A 13 -7.53 -5.91 17.78
C ALA A 13 -8.38 -6.61 16.72
N GLY A 14 -7.81 -7.64 16.09
CA GLY A 14 -8.45 -8.40 15.03
C GLY A 14 -8.05 -7.90 13.64
N ALA A 15 -8.70 -8.46 12.62
CA ALA A 15 -8.38 -8.13 11.23
C ALA A 15 -9.00 -6.79 10.81
N ASP A 16 -8.16 -5.78 10.65
CA ASP A 16 -8.55 -4.44 10.23
C ASP A 16 -8.20 -4.14 8.77
N SER A 17 -8.87 -3.15 8.20
CA SER A 17 -8.65 -2.69 6.83
C SER A 17 -8.44 -1.18 6.76
N PHE A 18 -7.27 -0.79 6.26
CA PHE A 18 -6.90 0.61 6.04
C PHE A 18 -7.05 0.92 4.55
N VAL A 19 -8.12 1.65 4.22
CA VAL A 19 -8.54 1.91 2.83
C VAL A 19 -7.98 3.23 2.33
N PHE A 20 -7.33 3.20 1.17
CA PHE A 20 -6.81 4.35 0.43
C PHE A 20 -7.53 4.45 -0.93
N LEU A 21 -8.14 5.59 -1.19
CA LEU A 21 -8.91 5.82 -2.42
C LEU A 21 -8.10 6.53 -3.49
N SER A 22 -7.00 7.17 -3.13
CA SER A 22 -6.03 7.79 -4.03
C SER A 22 -4.62 7.69 -3.48
N SER A 23 -3.65 7.58 -4.38
CA SER A 23 -2.22 7.77 -4.05
C SER A 23 -1.87 9.17 -3.54
N ASN A 24 -2.77 10.14 -3.68
CA ASN A 24 -2.57 11.54 -3.28
C ASN A 24 -3.51 12.00 -2.16
N ASP A 25 -4.19 11.09 -1.46
CA ASP A 25 -5.08 11.48 -0.36
C ASP A 25 -4.31 12.11 0.80
N GLY A 26 -3.03 11.78 0.96
CA GLY A 26 -2.16 12.24 2.03
C GLY A 26 -1.26 11.10 2.49
N ILE A 27 -0.45 11.35 3.51
CA ILE A 27 0.40 10.34 4.14
C ILE A 27 -0.17 10.04 5.52
N ASP A 28 -0.93 8.95 5.61
CA ASP A 28 -1.54 8.53 6.87
C ASP A 28 -0.53 7.81 7.77
N THR A 29 -0.66 7.96 9.08
CA THR A 29 0.11 7.19 10.07
C THR A 29 -0.76 6.07 10.63
N ILE A 30 -0.37 4.82 10.37
CA ILE A 30 -1.05 3.64 10.92
C ILE A 30 -0.25 3.13 12.12
N THR A 31 -0.87 3.15 13.30
CA THR A 31 -0.14 3.01 14.57
C THR A 31 0.11 1.58 15.02
N ASP A 32 -0.67 0.62 14.55
CA ASP A 32 -0.78 -0.72 15.12
C ASP A 32 -0.97 -1.84 14.09
N PHE A 33 -0.52 -1.62 12.84
CA PHE A 33 -0.66 -2.59 11.76
C PHE A 33 -0.07 -3.97 12.11
N ASP A 34 -0.90 -5.01 12.09
CA ASP A 34 -0.49 -6.40 12.22
C ASP A 34 -0.37 -7.07 10.84
N VAL A 35 0.83 -7.49 10.46
CA VAL A 35 1.07 -8.14 9.15
C VAL A 35 0.39 -9.51 9.01
N LEU A 36 -0.07 -10.12 10.09
CA LEU A 36 -0.76 -11.41 10.08
C LEU A 36 -2.27 -11.26 9.90
N GLU A 37 -2.86 -10.15 10.34
CA GLU A 37 -4.30 -9.94 10.37
C GLU A 37 -4.78 -8.83 9.42
N ASP A 38 -4.04 -7.73 9.34
CA ASP A 38 -4.50 -6.50 8.70
C ASP A 38 -4.23 -6.45 7.19
N LYS A 39 -5.02 -5.59 6.52
CA LYS A 39 -4.87 -5.28 5.10
C LYS A 39 -4.80 -3.78 4.84
N ILE A 40 -3.88 -3.41 3.95
CA ILE A 40 -3.95 -2.18 3.19
C ILE A 40 -4.85 -2.43 1.98
N VAL A 41 -5.92 -1.66 1.86
CA VAL A 41 -6.88 -1.79 0.76
C VAL A 41 -6.77 -0.57 -0.13
N VAL A 42 -6.54 -0.77 -1.42
CA VAL A 42 -6.39 0.32 -2.39
C VAL A 42 -7.44 0.20 -3.49
N SER A 43 -8.08 1.31 -3.87
CA SER A 43 -8.95 1.32 -5.06
C SER A 43 -8.11 1.44 -6.32
N ALA A 44 -8.27 0.51 -7.27
CA ALA A 44 -7.56 0.54 -8.55
C ALA A 44 -7.81 1.85 -9.32
N SER A 45 -9.01 2.43 -9.20
CA SER A 45 -9.35 3.70 -9.85
C SER A 45 -8.53 4.90 -9.35
N GLY A 46 -8.00 4.83 -8.13
CA GLY A 46 -7.19 5.86 -7.48
C GLY A 46 -5.68 5.75 -7.70
N PHE A 47 -5.24 4.66 -8.29
CA PHE A 47 -3.84 4.27 -8.41
C PHE A 47 -3.54 3.91 -9.87
N ALA A 48 -2.94 4.86 -10.58
CA ALA A 48 -2.75 4.78 -12.03
C ALA A 48 -1.86 3.61 -12.44
N GLY A 49 -2.35 2.74 -13.33
CA GLY A 49 -1.60 1.57 -13.79
C GLY A 49 -1.95 0.28 -13.06
N LEU A 50 -2.74 0.35 -11.98
CA LEU A 50 -3.39 -0.85 -11.45
C LEU A 50 -4.51 -1.32 -12.38
N ILE A 51 -4.57 -2.63 -12.58
CA ILE A 51 -5.66 -3.27 -13.30
C ILE A 51 -6.79 -3.50 -12.30
N PRO A 52 -7.98 -2.91 -12.49
CA PRO A 52 -9.10 -3.16 -11.59
C PRO A 52 -9.46 -4.64 -11.59
N PRO A 53 -9.74 -5.23 -10.42
CA PRO A 53 -10.31 -6.56 -10.38
C PRO A 53 -11.62 -6.63 -11.18
N THR A 54 -11.88 -7.79 -11.79
CA THR A 54 -13.23 -8.10 -12.27
C THR A 54 -14.19 -8.07 -11.08
N LEU A 55 -15.34 -7.40 -11.22
CA LEU A 55 -16.37 -7.29 -10.18
C LEU A 55 -16.62 -8.63 -9.47
N GLY A 56 -16.42 -8.65 -8.15
CA GLY A 56 -16.60 -9.84 -7.31
C GLY A 56 -15.35 -10.68 -7.07
N GLN A 57 -14.19 -10.27 -7.60
CA GLN A 57 -12.90 -10.93 -7.36
C GLN A 57 -11.96 -9.98 -6.64
N ASP A 58 -11.42 -10.37 -5.48
CA ASP A 58 -10.27 -9.67 -4.92
C ASP A 58 -9.02 -10.01 -5.73
N VAL A 59 -8.31 -9.01 -6.24
CA VAL A 59 -6.99 -9.21 -6.83
C VAL A 59 -5.96 -8.98 -5.73
N LEU A 60 -5.36 -10.09 -5.29
CA LEU A 60 -4.12 -10.04 -4.53
C LEU A 60 -3.02 -9.56 -5.47
N LEU A 61 -2.20 -8.62 -5.01
CA LEU A 61 -0.99 -8.24 -5.74
C LEU A 61 -0.14 -9.46 -6.04
N THR A 62 0.55 -9.46 -7.17
CA THR A 62 1.58 -10.48 -7.41
C THR A 62 2.91 -10.04 -6.74
N PRO A 63 3.83 -10.97 -6.43
CA PRO A 63 5.12 -10.62 -5.87
C PRO A 63 5.91 -9.62 -6.72
N GLU A 64 5.71 -9.62 -8.05
CA GLU A 64 6.36 -8.69 -8.97
C GLU A 64 5.88 -7.23 -8.80
N GLN A 65 4.69 -7.03 -8.21
CA GLN A 65 4.13 -5.71 -7.96
C GLN A 65 4.57 -5.08 -6.64
N PHE A 66 5.37 -5.80 -5.86
CA PHE A 66 5.85 -5.36 -4.56
C PHE A 66 7.38 -5.41 -4.51
N SER A 67 8.00 -4.49 -3.78
CA SER A 67 9.42 -4.56 -3.45
C SER A 67 9.69 -3.94 -2.09
N LEU A 68 10.79 -4.35 -1.48
CA LEU A 68 11.31 -3.71 -0.28
C LEU A 68 12.26 -2.56 -0.66
N GLY A 69 12.25 -1.50 0.15
CA GLY A 69 13.08 -0.31 -0.02
C GLY A 69 12.32 0.89 -0.57
N SER A 70 13.06 1.90 -1.00
CA SER A 70 12.51 3.21 -1.40
C SER A 70 12.35 3.42 -2.90
N SER A 71 12.61 2.39 -3.71
CA SER A 71 12.56 2.48 -5.18
C SER A 71 12.20 1.14 -5.79
N ALA A 72 11.47 1.14 -6.91
CA ALA A 72 11.18 -0.07 -7.65
C ALA A 72 12.48 -0.72 -8.16
N THR A 73 12.57 -2.04 -8.02
CA THR A 73 13.75 -2.82 -8.41
C THR A 73 13.46 -3.83 -9.51
N THR A 74 12.19 -4.10 -9.80
CA THR A 74 11.75 -4.95 -10.90
C THR A 74 10.85 -4.17 -11.86
N ARG A 75 10.60 -4.75 -13.03
CA ARG A 75 9.60 -4.21 -13.95
C ARG A 75 8.23 -4.54 -13.34
N ASN A 76 7.52 -3.53 -12.85
CA ASN A 76 6.17 -3.53 -12.26
C ASN A 76 6.08 -3.37 -10.72
N SER A 77 7.15 -3.04 -9.99
CA SER A 77 7.08 -2.84 -8.52
C SER A 77 6.25 -1.59 -8.15
N SER A 78 4.92 -1.70 -8.17
CA SER A 78 4.02 -0.58 -7.93
C SER A 78 3.91 -0.21 -6.46
N PHE A 79 4.18 -1.16 -5.55
CA PHE A 79 4.16 -0.92 -4.10
C PHE A 79 5.52 -1.18 -3.48
N LEU A 80 5.93 -0.28 -2.61
CA LEU A 80 7.24 -0.26 -1.99
C LEU A 80 7.08 -0.09 -0.48
N TYR A 81 7.62 -1.01 0.31
CA TYR A 81 7.72 -0.85 1.76
C TYR A 81 9.19 -0.73 2.15
N ASN A 82 9.56 0.36 2.81
CA ASN A 82 10.89 0.53 3.35
C ASN A 82 10.91 0.12 4.84
N PRO A 83 11.50 -1.04 5.19
CA PRO A 83 11.53 -1.49 6.58
C PRO A 83 12.38 -0.60 7.49
N ALA A 84 13.30 0.20 6.92
CA ALA A 84 14.19 1.06 7.70
C ALA A 84 13.44 2.23 8.38
N ASP A 85 12.41 2.76 7.73
CA ASP A 85 11.64 3.91 8.22
C ASP A 85 10.13 3.63 8.32
N GLY A 86 9.64 2.50 7.80
CA GLY A 86 8.23 2.11 7.83
C GLY A 86 7.36 2.76 6.75
N ILE A 87 7.95 3.42 5.76
CA ILE A 87 7.17 4.07 4.69
C ILE A 87 6.64 3.03 3.71
N LEU A 88 5.33 3.10 3.47
CA LEU A 88 4.67 2.49 2.32
C LEU A 88 4.47 3.55 1.23
N ALA A 89 4.95 3.25 0.03
CA ALA A 89 4.89 4.13 -1.13
C ALA A 89 4.34 3.42 -2.36
N TYR A 90 3.81 4.21 -3.28
CA TYR A 90 3.30 3.79 -4.57
C TYR A 90 4.14 4.36 -5.71
N ASP A 91 4.65 3.49 -6.56
CA ASP A 91 5.31 3.85 -7.81
C ASP A 91 4.35 3.62 -8.98
N ALA A 92 3.84 4.71 -9.57
CA ALA A 92 2.87 4.64 -10.65
C ALA A 92 3.43 4.05 -11.95
N ASP A 93 4.75 4.18 -12.19
CA ASP A 93 5.38 3.52 -13.35
C ASP A 93 5.91 2.13 -13.02
N GLY A 94 6.09 1.83 -11.73
CA GLY A 94 6.54 0.56 -11.21
C GLY A 94 7.92 0.15 -11.72
N ILE A 95 8.71 1.08 -12.25
CA ILE A 95 10.05 0.84 -12.80
C ILE A 95 11.10 1.78 -12.22
N GLY A 96 10.71 2.68 -11.29
CA GLY A 96 11.61 3.56 -10.57
C GLY A 96 12.14 4.72 -11.42
N SER A 97 11.53 4.98 -12.58
CA SER A 97 11.93 6.10 -13.44
C SER A 97 11.38 7.43 -12.93
N GLN A 98 10.27 7.36 -12.19
CA GLN A 98 9.68 8.44 -11.40
C GLN A 98 9.86 8.15 -9.91
N ALA A 99 9.88 9.21 -9.11
CA ALA A 99 9.91 9.07 -7.66
C ALA A 99 8.56 8.49 -7.18
N PRO A 100 8.57 7.46 -6.31
CA PRO A 100 7.34 6.94 -5.74
C PRO A 100 6.69 7.95 -4.78
N VAL A 101 5.37 7.88 -4.66
CA VAL A 101 4.57 8.72 -3.77
C VAL A 101 4.34 7.97 -2.47
N SER A 102 4.73 8.54 -1.33
CA SER A 102 4.40 7.97 -0.01
C SER A 102 2.90 8.05 0.23
N ILE A 103 2.31 6.96 0.71
CA ILE A 103 0.86 6.87 1.00
C ILE A 103 0.58 6.58 2.46
N ALA A 104 1.50 5.91 3.17
CA ALA A 104 1.34 5.63 4.59
C ALA A 104 2.69 5.50 5.30
N GLN A 105 2.67 5.82 6.60
CA GLN A 105 3.68 5.52 7.58
C GLN A 105 3.17 4.38 8.46
N LEU A 106 3.85 3.23 8.39
CA LEU A 106 3.65 2.07 9.25
C LEU A 106 4.76 2.01 10.30
N SER A 107 4.71 1.02 11.20
CA SER A 107 5.87 0.67 12.01
C SER A 107 7.05 0.23 11.13
N SER A 108 8.27 0.53 11.56
CA SER A 108 9.50 0.00 10.92
C SER A 108 9.68 -1.49 11.19
N ASN A 109 10.46 -2.18 10.36
CA ASN A 109 10.83 -3.59 10.50
C ASN A 109 9.65 -4.59 10.52
N LEU A 110 8.53 -4.24 9.90
CA LEU A 110 7.45 -5.21 9.66
C LEU A 110 7.91 -6.22 8.59
N ASP A 111 7.53 -7.48 8.76
CA ASP A 111 7.61 -8.51 7.71
C ASP A 111 6.51 -8.29 6.65
N PHE A 112 6.38 -7.05 6.16
CA PHE A 112 5.34 -6.61 5.25
C PHE A 112 5.60 -7.16 3.84
N THR A 113 4.57 -7.70 3.21
CA THR A 113 4.65 -8.30 1.88
C THR A 113 3.50 -7.89 0.99
N TYR A 114 3.54 -8.30 -0.28
CA TYR A 114 2.43 -8.14 -1.22
C TYR A 114 1.11 -8.75 -0.70
N GLN A 115 1.15 -9.72 0.21
CA GLN A 115 -0.05 -10.32 0.80
C GLN A 115 -0.79 -9.38 1.75
N ASN A 116 -0.14 -8.31 2.21
CA ASN A 116 -0.72 -7.29 3.08
C ASN A 116 -1.48 -6.22 2.30
N ILE A 117 -1.48 -6.28 0.95
CA ILE A 117 -2.17 -5.32 0.11
C ILE A 117 -3.26 -6.01 -0.71
N GLN A 118 -4.46 -5.44 -0.68
CA GLN A 118 -5.61 -5.86 -1.46
C GLN A 118 -6.01 -4.74 -2.41
N VAL A 119 -6.18 -5.06 -3.69
CA VAL A 119 -6.69 -4.12 -4.70
C VAL A 119 -8.17 -4.39 -4.92
N VAL A 120 -8.98 -3.33 -4.79
CA VAL A 120 -10.43 -3.34 -5.04
C VAL A 120 -10.78 -2.44 -6.23
N ALA A 121 -11.98 -2.59 -6.78
CA ALA A 121 -12.45 -1.82 -7.93
C ALA A 121 -12.55 -0.30 -7.64
#